data_AF-A0A920UG42-F1
#
_entry.id   AF-A0A920UG42-F1
#
_cell.length_a   1.000
_cell.length_b   1.000
_cell.length_c   1.000
_cell.angle_alpha   90.00
_cell.angle_beta   90.00
_cell.angle_gamma   90.00
#
_symmetry.space_group_name_H-M   'P 1'
#
loop_
_entity.id
_entity.type
_entity.pdbx_description
1 polymer ?
#
loop_
_entity_poly.entity_id
_entity_poly.type
_entity_poly.pdbx_seq_one_letter_code
_entity_poly.pdbx_strand_id
1 'polypeptide(L)' 'MDAAESVMYKCMEKGLAFKTIEGNVITLLPALVITRDEMDRALDILDEALYEEERGESYS' A
#
# COMPACT_ATOMS: atom_id res chain seq x y z
N MET A 1 -8.81 -13.53 -3.55
CA MET A 1 -8.60 -12.29 -2.78
C MET A 1 -8.85 -11.13 -3.72
N ASP A 2 -9.50 -10.07 -3.29
CA ASP A 2 -9.61 -8.87 -4.13
C ASP A 2 -8.21 -8.23 -4.29
N ALA A 3 -7.91 -7.66 -5.46
CA ALA A 3 -6.59 -7.11 -5.75
C ALA A 3 -6.25 -5.96 -4.78
N ALA A 4 -7.23 -5.14 -4.45
CA ALA A 4 -7.06 -4.05 -3.49
C ALA A 4 -6.78 -4.56 -2.05
N GLU A 5 -7.42 -5.66 -1.64
CA GLU A 5 -7.09 -6.31 -0.37
C GLU A 5 -5.68 -6.88 -0.41
N SER A 6 -5.30 -7.59 -1.48
CA SER A 6 -3.95 -8.14 -1.66
C SER A 6 -2.89 -7.04 -1.48
N VAL A 7 -3.01 -5.93 -2.21
CA VAL A 7 -2.09 -4.78 -2.09
C VAL A 7 -2.05 -4.21 -0.67
N MET A 8 -3.19 -4.12 0.01
CA MET A 8 -3.24 -3.65 1.39
C MET A 8 -2.43 -4.55 2.33
N TYR A 9 -2.54 -5.87 2.20
CA TYR A 9 -1.75 -6.80 2.99
C TYR A 9 -0.24 -6.70 2.65
N LYS A 10 0.13 -6.55 1.37
CA LYS A 10 1.54 -6.35 0.92
C LYS A 10 2.17 -5.14 1.56
N CYS A 11 1.45 -4.03 1.52
CA CYS A 11 1.89 -2.80 2.17
C CYS A 11 2.03 -3.00 3.68
N MET A 12 1.08 -3.68 4.32
CA MET A 12 1.10 -3.90 5.77
C MET A 12 2.31 -4.73 6.20
N GLU A 13 2.68 -5.77 5.47
CA GLU A 13 3.88 -6.58 5.72
C GLU A 13 5.18 -5.79 5.54
N LYS A 14 5.20 -4.86 4.58
CA LYS A 14 6.33 -3.94 4.34
C LYS A 14 6.36 -2.74 5.31
N GLY A 15 5.40 -2.63 6.22
CA GLY A 15 5.35 -1.62 7.28
C GLY A 15 4.49 -0.39 6.99
N LEU A 16 3.67 -0.42 5.94
CA LEU A 16 2.73 0.64 5.58
C LEU A 16 1.28 0.19 5.82
N ALA A 17 0.63 0.77 6.83
CA ALA A 17 -0.77 0.51 7.12
C ALA A 17 -1.67 1.62 6.55
N PHE A 18 -2.70 1.24 5.79
CA PHE A 18 -3.77 2.12 5.35
C PHE A 18 -5.08 1.33 5.26
N LYS A 19 -6.18 2.04 4.94
CA LYS A 19 -7.49 1.42 4.68
C LYS A 19 -7.94 1.74 3.26
N THR A 20 -8.66 0.79 2.67
CA THR A 20 -9.42 1.01 1.44
C THR A 20 -10.83 1.49 1.78
N ILE A 21 -11.42 2.28 0.89
CA ILE A 21 -12.83 2.67 0.88
C ILE A 21 -13.43 2.23 -0.45
N GLU A 22 -14.72 1.87 -0.43
CA GLU A 22 -15.47 1.37 -1.60
C GLU A 22 -14.80 0.19 -2.35
N GLY A 23 -13.94 -0.57 -1.66
CA GLY A 23 -13.27 -1.75 -2.21
C GLY A 23 -12.01 -1.48 -3.03
N ASN A 24 -11.79 -0.26 -3.54
CA ASN A 24 -10.67 0.00 -4.46
C ASN A 24 -10.06 1.40 -4.37
N VAL A 25 -10.49 2.24 -3.43
CA VAL A 25 -9.94 3.59 -3.25
C VAL A 25 -9.07 3.63 -1.99
N ILE A 26 -7.82 4.07 -2.13
CA ILE A 26 -6.86 4.18 -1.03
C ILE A 26 -6.84 5.61 -0.51
N THR A 27 -7.00 5.78 0.81
CA THR A 27 -6.87 7.08 1.48
C THR A 27 -5.62 7.10 2.34
N LEU A 28 -4.63 7.90 1.93
CA LEU A 28 -3.42 8.12 2.72
C LEU A 28 -3.64 9.30 3.68
N LEU A 29 -3.55 9.01 4.99
CA LEU A 29 -3.67 9.98 6.07
C LEU A 29 -2.35 10.01 6.87
N PRO A 30 -1.26 10.56 6.29
CA PRO A 30 0.00 10.69 7.00
C PRO A 30 -0.13 11.66 8.19
N ALA A 31 0.71 11.50 9.21
CA ALA A 31 0.79 12.47 10.29
C ALA A 31 1.27 13.84 9.77
N LEU A 32 0.83 14.94 10.39
CA LEU A 32 1.21 16.29 9.97
C LEU A 32 2.72 16.59 10.14
N VAL A 33 3.42 15.74 10.90
CA VAL A 33 4.83 15.90 11.24
C VAL A 33 5.76 15.02 10.42
N ILE A 34 5.24 14.19 9.50
CA ILE A 34 6.13 13.32 8.71
C ILE A 34 7.04 14.15 7.81
N THR A 35 8.24 13.62 7.60
CA THR A 35 9.20 14.16 6.66
C THR A 35 8.85 13.75 5.22
N ARG A 36 9.49 14.42 4.26
CA ARG A 36 9.34 14.05 2.85
C ARG A 36 9.88 12.66 2.56
N ASP A 37 11.01 12.30 3.17
CA ASP A 37 11.65 10.99 2.99
C ASP A 37 10.77 9.85 3.54
N GLU A 38 10.05 10.07 4.64
CA GLU A 38 9.07 9.11 5.16
C GLU A 38 7.87 8.94 4.23
N MET A 39 7.41 10.03 3.61
CA MET A 39 6.33 9.98 2.61
C MET A 39 6.79 9.26 1.35
N ASP A 40 7.97 9.58 0.85
CA ASP A 40 8.55 8.95 -0.34
C ASP A 40 8.71 7.44 -0.10
N ARG A 41 9.21 7.03 1.09
CA ARG A 41 9.27 5.62 1.48
C ARG A 41 7.89 4.94 1.53
N ALA A 42 6.86 5.63 2.01
CA ALA A 42 5.50 5.09 2.01
C ALA A 42 4.98 4.89 0.58
N LEU A 43 5.26 5.82 -0.33
CA LEU A 43 4.88 5.70 -1.73
C LEU A 43 5.67 4.59 -2.43
N ASP A 44 6.96 4.43 -2.15
CA ASP A 44 7.80 3.35 -2.68
C ASP A 44 7.24 1.97 -2.30
N ILE A 45 6.83 1.79 -1.03
CA ILE A 45 6.21 0.54 -0.56
C ILE A 45 4.89 0.27 -1.30
N LEU A 46 4.07 1.30 -1.51
CA LEU A 46 2.80 1.16 -2.22
C LEU A 46 3.02 0.81 -3.70
N ASP A 47 3.96 1.46 -4.37
CA ASP A 47 4.29 1.21 -5.77
C ASP A 47 4.83 -0.21 -5.97
N GLU A 48 5.72 -0.66 -5.07
CA GLU A 48 6.23 -2.03 -5.06
C GLU A 48 5.09 -3.06 -4.92
N ALA A 49 4.17 -2.85 -3.97
CA ALA A 49 3.03 -3.74 -3.76
C ALA A 49 2.08 -3.78 -4.97
N LEU A 50 1.85 -2.64 -5.63
CA LEU A 50 1.04 -2.56 -6.84
C LEU A 50 1.72 -3.30 -8.01
N TYR A 51 3.03 -3.16 -8.16
CA TYR A 51 3.79 -3.85 -9.20
C TYR A 51 3.83 -5.36 -8.98
N GLU A 52 4.00 -5.83 -7.74
CA GLU A 52 3.90 -7.24 -7.37
C GLU A 52 2.49 -7.81 -7.71
N GLU A 53 1.43 -7.05 -7.42
CA GLU A 53 0.05 -7.46 -7.74
C GLU A 53 -0.20 -7.51 -9.25
N GLU A 54 0.25 -6.51 -10.02
CA GLU A 54 0.11 -6.49 -11.48
C GLU A 54 0.78 -7.71 -12.14
N ARG A 55 1.91 -8.15 -11.59
CA ARG A 55 2.67 -9.32 -12.08
C ARG A 55 2.05 -10.66 -11.71
N GLY A 56 0.97 -10.66 -10.93
CA GLY A 56 0.35 -11.89 -10.44
C GLY A 56 1.20 -12.61 -9.40
N GLU A 57 2.08 -11.88 -8.69
CA GLU A 57 2.77 -12.38 -7.49
C GLU A 57 1.72 -12.36 -6.35
N SER A 58 0.66 -13.14 -6.51
CA SER A 58 -0.39 -13.27 -5.51
C SER A 58 0.20 -13.90 -4.25
N TYR A 59 -0.28 -13.44 -3.10
CA TYR A 59 -0.13 -14.15 -1.85
C TYR A 59 -0.50 -15.63 -2.02
N SER A 60 0.52 -16.50 -1.96
CA SER A 60 0.35 -17.95 -1.96
C SER A 60 -0.19 -18.43 -0.61
#